data_AF-R7KJT6-F1
#
_entry.id   AF-R7KJT6-F1
#
_cell.length_a   1.000
_cell.length_b   1.000
_cell.length_c   1.000
_cell.angle_alpha   90.00
_cell.angle_beta   90.00
_cell.angle_gamma   90.00
#
_symmetry.space_group_name_H-M   'P 1'
#
loop_
_entity.id
_entity.type
_entity.pdbx_description
1 polymer ?
#
loop_
_entity_poly.entity_id
_entity_poly.type
_entity_poly.pdbx_seq_one_letter_code
_entity_poly.pdbx_strand_id
1 'polypeptide(L)'
;MINNENKLVPIYRYDPELFFFTKVSKAQIVNGHLLKPEASTLVPPPLTNNINLIPVFNETENLWILKNPLDLKLKKIKITFCSADYDYSKRFSDQSIPYIFEIKRPDNIGDPAVIQIHNLLRSLKKLECYLNSFSAGLFFAQRIAYLNAQIDDLYRKHAAFKKASSCNFQQSQYFYFQEVNITHNIKKLIDTVIVALYLENHEAPDHDFECDGLGYLLDMKDSVTKKKIKDKIDFVYYQDLFSVINNLHNGYKHEILTEQLSNQFNLVPYLQLNKFQSTMKNKRRIKDLRHITCYEIDLRKLIYACNDFLDYVITGCRNPKSARFTKVEVVRFTWTK
;
A
#
# COMPACT_ATOMS: atom_id res chain seq x y z
N MET A 1 -42.56 20.24 -26.96
CA MET A 1 -41.33 19.62 -26.45
C MET A 1 -41.34 19.75 -24.94
N ILE A 2 -41.50 18.66 -24.20
CA ILE A 2 -41.44 18.69 -22.73
C ILE A 2 -39.94 18.63 -22.38
N ASN A 3 -39.41 19.72 -21.84
CA ASN A 3 -38.07 19.76 -21.26
C ASN A 3 -38.07 18.85 -20.01
N ASN A 4 -37.58 17.62 -20.16
CA ASN A 4 -37.27 16.76 -19.03
C ASN A 4 -35.92 17.20 -18.44
N GLU A 5 -35.95 18.20 -17.56
CA GLU A 5 -34.81 18.51 -16.72
C GLU A 5 -34.57 17.35 -15.75
N ASN A 6 -33.52 16.58 -16.00
CA ASN A 6 -33.03 15.54 -15.10
C ASN A 6 -32.49 16.17 -13.81
N LYS A 7 -33.37 16.41 -12.84
CA LYS A 7 -33.02 16.97 -11.54
C LYS A 7 -32.48 15.86 -10.62
N LEU A 8 -31.25 16.03 -10.16
CA LEU A 8 -30.65 15.19 -9.12
C LEU A 8 -30.99 15.75 -7.74
N VAL A 9 -31.50 14.90 -6.86
CA VAL A 9 -31.80 15.25 -5.46
C VAL A 9 -30.95 14.43 -4.50
N PRO A 10 -30.50 15.01 -3.37
CA PRO A 10 -29.80 14.24 -2.35
C PRO A 10 -30.75 13.22 -1.71
N ILE A 11 -30.25 12.01 -1.51
CA ILE A 11 -30.90 10.96 -0.73
C ILE A 11 -29.95 10.47 0.36
N TYR A 12 -30.52 10.05 1.48
CA TYR A 12 -29.80 9.55 2.63
C TYR A 12 -30.02 8.05 2.72
N ARG A 13 -28.94 7.29 2.53
CA ARG A 13 -28.99 5.83 2.57
C ARG A 13 -28.79 5.36 4.01
N TYR A 14 -29.48 4.29 4.36
CA TYR A 14 -29.30 3.58 5.61
C TYR A 14 -28.98 2.12 5.35
N ASP A 15 -28.43 1.45 6.35
CA ASP A 15 -28.23 0.02 6.33
C ASP A 15 -29.60 -0.70 6.27
N PRO A 16 -29.83 -1.63 5.33
CA PRO A 16 -31.15 -2.26 5.15
C PRO A 16 -31.58 -3.16 6.32
N GLU A 17 -30.65 -3.63 7.16
CA GLU A 17 -30.98 -4.48 8.31
C GLU A 17 -31.04 -3.69 9.62
N LEU A 18 -30.15 -2.70 9.77
CA LEU A 18 -29.91 -2.01 11.04
C LEU A 18 -30.35 -0.55 11.01
N PHE A 19 -30.75 -0.04 9.84
CA PHE A 19 -31.33 1.28 9.61
C PHE A 19 -30.45 2.48 10.01
N PHE A 20 -29.20 2.28 10.42
CA PHE A 20 -28.31 3.40 10.71
C PHE A 20 -27.84 4.08 9.41
N PHE A 21 -27.60 5.38 9.48
CA PHE A 21 -27.15 6.19 8.35
C PHE A 21 -25.79 5.71 7.81
N THR A 22 -25.69 5.52 6.50
CA THR A 22 -24.45 5.07 5.85
C THR A 22 -23.79 6.17 5.04
N LYS A 23 -24.53 6.79 4.11
CA LYS A 23 -23.99 7.83 3.22
C LYS A 23 -25.08 8.70 2.61
N VAL A 24 -24.66 9.88 2.14
CA VAL A 24 -25.43 10.69 1.18
C VAL A 24 -25.16 10.17 -0.22
N SER A 25 -26.19 10.10 -1.06
CA SER A 25 -26.11 9.78 -2.48
C SER A 25 -27.02 10.73 -3.26
N LYS A 26 -27.03 10.61 -4.59
CA LYS A 26 -27.95 11.38 -5.44
C LYS A 26 -28.92 10.41 -6.12
N ALA A 27 -30.20 10.78 -6.16
CA ALA A 27 -31.23 10.09 -6.92
C ALA A 27 -31.76 11.00 -8.02
N GLN A 28 -32.19 10.41 -9.12
CA GLN A 28 -32.71 11.12 -10.28
C GLN A 28 -34.24 11.16 -10.23
N ILE A 29 -34.79 12.32 -10.58
CA ILE A 29 -36.23 12.46 -10.86
C ILE A 29 -36.42 12.31 -12.37
N VAL A 30 -37.18 11.30 -12.78
CA VAL A 30 -37.53 11.03 -14.19
C VAL A 30 -39.04 11.13 -14.32
N ASN A 31 -39.54 12.01 -15.18
CA ASN A 31 -40.98 12.26 -15.39
C ASN A 31 -41.76 12.52 -14.08
N GLY A 32 -41.16 13.26 -13.15
CA GLY A 32 -41.77 13.55 -11.84
C GLY A 32 -41.67 12.42 -10.80
N HIS A 33 -41.19 11.24 -11.19
CA HIS A 33 -40.98 10.11 -10.28
C HIS A 33 -39.54 10.06 -9.77
N LEU A 34 -39.39 9.97 -8.46
CA LEU A 34 -38.09 9.76 -7.83
C LEU A 34 -37.69 8.28 -7.95
N LEU A 35 -36.62 8.02 -8.69
CA LEU A 35 -35.99 6.70 -8.73
C LEU A 35 -35.09 6.56 -7.49
N LYS A 36 -35.69 6.23 -6.33
CA LYS A 36 -34.93 6.00 -5.09
C LYS A 36 -34.52 4.52 -5.00
N PRO A 37 -33.25 4.21 -4.66
CA PRO A 37 -32.84 2.87 -4.27
C PRO A 37 -33.57 2.40 -2.99
N GLU A 38 -33.70 1.09 -2.81
CA GLU A 38 -34.10 0.52 -1.52
C GLU A 38 -33.16 0.98 -0.38
N ALA A 39 -33.71 1.02 0.84
CA ALA A 39 -33.05 1.54 2.04
C ALA A 39 -32.52 2.98 1.88
N SER A 40 -33.41 3.89 1.44
CA SER A 40 -33.10 5.31 1.33
C SER A 40 -34.29 6.21 1.66
N THR A 41 -33.99 7.40 2.18
CA THR A 41 -34.96 8.44 2.53
C THR A 41 -34.54 9.80 1.99
N LEU A 42 -35.50 10.71 1.81
CA LEU A 42 -35.25 12.13 1.53
C LEU A 42 -35.01 12.93 2.82
N VAL A 43 -35.37 12.38 3.97
CA VAL A 43 -35.21 13.04 5.26
C VAL A 43 -33.73 13.02 5.63
N PRO A 44 -33.09 14.18 5.91
CA PRO A 44 -31.69 14.20 6.37
C PRO A 44 -31.56 13.63 7.77
N PRO A 45 -30.47 12.90 8.08
CA PRO A 45 -30.18 12.50 9.45
C PRO A 45 -29.90 13.75 10.33
N PRO A 46 -30.27 13.73 11.61
CA PRO A 46 -29.98 14.81 12.53
C PRO A 46 -28.48 14.97 12.69
N LEU A 47 -28.03 16.22 12.71
CA LEU A 47 -26.65 16.54 13.07
C LEU A 47 -26.48 16.29 14.57
N THR A 48 -25.49 15.46 14.92
CA THR A 48 -25.11 15.23 16.32
C THR A 48 -23.62 15.48 16.49
N ASN A 49 -23.27 16.24 17.53
CA ASN A 49 -21.89 16.41 17.97
C ASN A 49 -21.48 15.30 18.96
N ASN A 50 -22.43 14.48 19.41
CA ASN A 50 -22.18 13.39 20.33
C ASN A 50 -21.72 12.14 19.58
N ILE A 51 -20.44 11.82 19.71
CA ILE A 51 -19.77 10.68 19.07
C ILE A 51 -20.30 9.30 19.51
N ASN A 52 -21.10 9.23 20.58
CA ASN A 52 -21.66 8.00 21.13
C ASN A 52 -23.09 7.72 20.63
N LEU A 53 -23.65 8.58 19.78
CA LEU A 53 -24.98 8.40 19.20
C LEU A 53 -24.88 8.30 17.68
N ILE A 54 -25.69 7.42 17.09
CA ILE A 54 -25.82 7.29 15.64
C ILE A 54 -27.28 7.53 15.22
N PRO A 55 -27.51 8.17 14.07
CA PRO A 55 -28.85 8.31 13.51
C PRO A 55 -29.30 6.99 12.91
N VAL A 56 -30.46 6.51 13.36
CA VAL A 56 -31.14 5.29 12.94
C VAL A 56 -32.50 5.65 12.38
N PHE A 57 -32.77 5.24 11.15
CA PHE A 57 -34.01 5.56 10.48
C PHE A 57 -35.14 4.67 11.01
N ASN A 58 -36.20 5.30 11.50
CA ASN A 58 -37.45 4.63 11.83
C ASN A 58 -38.35 4.71 10.59
N GLU A 59 -38.46 3.59 9.85
CA GLU A 59 -39.29 3.56 8.64
C GLU A 59 -40.78 3.76 8.93
N THR A 60 -41.26 3.29 10.09
CA THR A 60 -42.68 3.42 10.47
C THR A 60 -43.06 4.88 10.71
N GLU A 61 -42.18 5.64 11.35
CA GLU A 61 -42.41 7.07 11.65
C GLU A 61 -41.81 8.00 10.59
N ASN A 62 -41.12 7.43 9.58
CA ASN A 62 -40.42 8.15 8.51
C ASN A 62 -39.48 9.26 9.03
N LEU A 63 -38.75 8.98 10.11
CA LEU A 63 -37.85 9.94 10.78
C LEU A 63 -36.57 9.28 11.28
N TRP A 64 -35.58 10.10 11.64
CA TRP A 64 -34.33 9.62 12.23
C TRP A 64 -34.34 9.77 13.74
N ILE A 65 -33.92 8.71 14.43
CA ILE A 65 -33.77 8.68 15.89
C ILE A 65 -32.30 8.49 16.23
N LEU A 66 -31.78 9.28 17.16
CA LEU A 66 -30.44 9.06 17.70
C LEU A 66 -30.48 7.92 18.71
N LYS A 67 -29.70 6.85 18.46
CA LYS A 67 -29.57 5.71 19.37
C LYS A 67 -28.12 5.49 19.78
N ASN A 68 -27.95 4.91 20.97
CA ASN A 68 -26.64 4.40 21.38
C ASN A 68 -26.35 3.11 20.58
N PRO A 69 -25.21 3.01 19.88
CA PRO A 69 -24.84 1.81 19.13
C PRO A 69 -24.82 0.53 19.98
N LEU A 70 -24.56 0.65 21.29
CA LEU A 70 -24.56 -0.47 22.22
C LEU A 70 -25.96 -1.09 22.39
N ASP A 71 -27.02 -0.29 22.34
CA ASP A 71 -28.41 -0.76 22.45
C ASP A 71 -28.79 -1.65 21.24
N LEU A 72 -28.12 -1.42 20.11
CA LEU A 72 -28.26 -2.19 18.88
C LEU A 72 -27.28 -3.37 18.81
N LYS A 73 -26.56 -3.65 19.90
CA LYS A 73 -25.48 -4.66 19.99
C LYS A 73 -24.39 -4.47 18.92
N LEU A 74 -24.20 -3.23 18.44
CA LEU A 74 -23.21 -2.95 17.43
C LEU A 74 -21.80 -2.91 18.03
N LYS A 75 -20.86 -3.52 17.32
CA LYS A 75 -19.43 -3.47 17.59
C LYS A 75 -18.81 -2.30 16.85
N LYS A 76 -18.04 -1.50 17.58
CA LYS A 76 -17.21 -0.44 17.01
C LYS A 76 -16.07 -1.06 16.21
N ILE A 77 -15.93 -0.66 14.95
CA ILE A 77 -14.77 -0.94 14.11
C ILE A 77 -13.95 0.34 13.98
N LYS A 78 -12.65 0.24 14.25
CA LYS A 78 -11.65 1.24 13.92
C LYS A 78 -11.07 0.95 12.54
N ILE A 79 -11.15 1.92 11.65
CA ILE A 79 -10.53 1.88 10.32
C ILE A 79 -9.42 2.93 10.28
N THR A 80 -8.19 2.51 9.99
CA THR A 80 -7.03 3.40 9.82
C THR A 80 -6.72 3.47 8.33
N PHE A 81 -6.97 4.61 7.70
CA PHE A 81 -6.61 4.88 6.32
C PHE A 81 -5.16 5.36 6.27
N CYS A 82 -4.33 4.63 5.54
CA CYS A 82 -2.91 4.89 5.36
C CYS A 82 -2.66 5.35 3.92
N SER A 83 -2.17 6.58 3.78
CA SER A 83 -1.66 7.10 2.51
C SER A 83 -0.19 7.47 2.65
N ALA A 84 0.42 7.95 1.56
CA ALA A 84 1.82 8.36 1.54
C ALA A 84 1.97 9.80 1.08
N ASP A 85 2.76 10.56 1.82
CA ASP A 85 3.31 11.85 1.39
C ASP A 85 4.76 11.67 0.93
N TYR A 86 5.02 12.12 -0.30
CA TYR A 86 6.33 12.03 -0.93
C TYR A 86 6.36 12.96 -2.15
N ASP A 87 7.10 14.05 -2.03
CA ASP A 87 7.29 15.04 -3.10
C ASP A 87 8.48 14.64 -3.99
N TYR A 88 8.18 13.86 -5.04
CA TYR A 88 9.19 13.45 -6.02
C TYR A 88 9.50 14.52 -7.07
N SER A 89 8.69 15.59 -7.17
CA SER A 89 8.80 16.60 -8.23
C SER A 89 10.13 17.35 -8.23
N LYS A 90 10.79 17.41 -7.07
CA LYS A 90 12.11 18.04 -6.90
C LYS A 90 13.22 17.31 -7.66
N ARG A 91 13.08 16.01 -7.88
CA ARG A 91 14.11 15.15 -8.49
C ARG A 91 13.64 14.50 -9.80
N PHE A 92 12.36 14.19 -9.89
CA PHE A 92 11.77 13.41 -10.99
C PHE A 92 10.65 14.20 -11.65
N SER A 93 10.45 13.99 -12.95
CA SER A 93 9.33 14.59 -13.67
C SER A 93 8.04 13.81 -13.43
N ASP A 94 6.95 14.52 -13.10
CA ASP A 94 5.61 13.96 -12.95
C ASP A 94 5.10 13.26 -14.22
N GLN A 95 5.64 13.65 -15.38
CA GLN A 95 5.26 13.08 -16.68
C GLN A 95 6.09 11.85 -17.07
N SER A 96 7.26 11.66 -16.44
CA SER A 96 8.13 10.52 -16.75
C SER A 96 7.54 9.21 -16.23
N ILE A 97 7.89 8.07 -16.82
CA ILE A 97 7.57 6.77 -16.22
C ILE A 97 8.52 6.58 -15.02
N PRO A 98 8.02 6.18 -13.84
CA PRO A 98 8.90 5.98 -12.70
C PRO A 98 9.79 4.75 -12.91
N TYR A 99 10.94 4.73 -12.27
CA TYR A 99 11.89 3.63 -12.34
C TYR A 99 12.66 3.55 -11.03
N ILE A 100 13.29 2.40 -10.80
CA ILE A 100 14.15 2.10 -9.66
C ILE A 100 15.57 2.02 -10.17
N PHE A 101 16.42 2.95 -9.73
CA PHE A 101 17.87 2.98 -9.93
C PHE A 101 18.35 2.67 -11.36
N GLU A 102 18.84 3.70 -12.07
CA GLU A 102 19.23 3.53 -13.47
C GLU A 102 20.52 2.71 -13.61
N ILE A 103 20.46 1.66 -14.43
CA ILE A 103 21.63 0.86 -14.82
C ILE A 103 21.67 0.82 -16.34
N LYS A 104 22.73 1.36 -16.95
CA LYS A 104 22.81 1.50 -18.41
C LYS A 104 23.06 0.17 -19.10
N ARG A 105 23.94 -0.66 -18.52
CA ARG A 105 24.30 -1.99 -19.05
C ARG A 105 24.27 -3.02 -17.91
N PRO A 106 23.09 -3.54 -17.55
CA PRO A 106 22.92 -4.44 -16.39
C PRO A 106 23.61 -5.79 -16.56
N ASP A 107 24.01 -6.15 -17.79
CA ASP A 107 24.77 -7.34 -18.17
C ASP A 107 26.29 -7.11 -18.21
N ASN A 108 26.74 -5.86 -18.03
CA ASN A 108 28.15 -5.49 -18.15
C ASN A 108 28.78 -5.22 -16.79
N ILE A 109 29.76 -6.04 -16.40
CA ILE A 109 30.51 -5.90 -15.14
C ILE A 109 31.30 -4.58 -15.08
N GLY A 110 31.62 -3.97 -16.23
CA GLY A 110 32.28 -2.66 -16.31
C GLY A 110 31.34 -1.47 -16.12
N ASP A 111 30.02 -1.66 -15.99
CA ASP A 111 29.10 -0.57 -15.68
C ASP A 111 29.36 -0.07 -14.23
N PRO A 112 29.58 1.25 -14.02
CA PRO A 112 29.87 1.78 -12.68
C PRO A 112 28.82 1.43 -11.63
N ALA A 113 27.55 1.37 -12.01
CA ALA A 113 26.46 1.02 -11.11
C ALA A 113 26.56 -0.47 -10.68
N VAL A 114 26.90 -1.36 -11.62
CA VAL A 114 27.09 -2.79 -11.35
C VAL A 114 28.29 -3.00 -10.41
N ILE A 115 29.38 -2.24 -10.58
CA ILE A 115 30.55 -2.29 -9.69
C ILE A 115 30.18 -1.87 -8.27
N GLN A 116 29.40 -0.80 -8.10
CA GLN A 116 28.95 -0.33 -6.78
C GLN A 116 28.03 -1.36 -6.12
N ILE A 117 27.05 -1.90 -6.86
CA ILE A 117 26.17 -2.98 -6.39
C ILE A 117 26.99 -4.21 -5.95
N HIS A 118 27.98 -4.62 -6.75
CA HIS A 118 28.87 -5.72 -6.39
C HIS A 118 29.58 -5.47 -5.05
N ASN A 119 30.08 -4.25 -4.82
CA ASN A 119 30.76 -3.91 -3.58
C ASN A 119 29.81 -3.96 -2.38
N LEU A 120 28.58 -3.43 -2.53
CA LEU A 120 27.53 -3.51 -1.51
C LEU A 120 27.15 -4.95 -1.16
N LEU A 121 27.11 -5.84 -2.15
CA LEU A 121 26.65 -7.22 -2.00
C LEU A 121 27.79 -8.23 -1.78
N ARG A 122 29.03 -7.76 -1.60
CA ARG A 122 30.22 -8.62 -1.55
C ARG A 122 30.14 -9.68 -0.45
N SER A 123 29.50 -9.38 0.68
CA SER A 123 29.33 -10.29 1.81
C SER A 123 28.43 -11.49 1.50
N LEU A 124 27.59 -11.44 0.47
CA LEU A 124 26.74 -12.56 0.06
C LEU A 124 27.55 -13.79 -0.38
N LYS A 125 28.82 -13.62 -0.78
CA LYS A 125 29.74 -14.73 -1.08
C LYS A 125 29.97 -15.68 0.10
N LYS A 126 29.59 -15.27 1.32
CA LYS A 126 29.63 -16.12 2.51
C LYS A 126 28.60 -17.25 2.45
N LEU A 127 27.52 -17.09 1.69
CA LEU A 127 26.52 -18.14 1.51
C LEU A 127 26.95 -19.08 0.37
N GLU A 128 26.94 -20.39 0.61
CA GLU A 128 27.39 -21.42 -0.34
C GLU A 128 26.64 -21.42 -1.68
N CYS A 129 25.40 -20.91 -1.70
CA CYS A 129 24.59 -20.84 -2.93
C CYS A 129 25.06 -19.77 -3.93
N TYR A 130 25.93 -18.84 -3.53
CA TYR A 130 26.50 -17.85 -4.43
C TYR A 130 27.90 -18.28 -4.88
N LEU A 131 28.04 -18.60 -6.17
CA LEU A 131 29.30 -19.03 -6.78
C LEU A 131 30.44 -18.00 -6.60
N ASN A 132 30.11 -16.71 -6.62
CA ASN A 132 31.01 -15.59 -6.27
C ASN A 132 30.21 -14.28 -6.07
N SER A 133 30.87 -13.26 -5.52
CA SER A 133 30.24 -11.95 -5.28
C SER A 133 29.84 -11.22 -6.56
N PHE A 134 30.57 -11.38 -7.66
CA PHE A 134 30.23 -10.74 -8.94
C PHE A 134 28.91 -11.25 -9.50
N SER A 135 28.66 -12.57 -9.44
CA SER A 135 27.38 -13.16 -9.83
C SER A 135 26.23 -12.57 -9.00
N ALA A 136 26.41 -12.39 -7.69
CA ALA A 136 25.40 -11.74 -6.85
C ALA A 136 25.11 -10.30 -7.29
N GLY A 137 26.14 -9.52 -7.62
CA GLY A 137 25.99 -8.16 -8.15
C GLY A 137 25.26 -8.13 -9.50
N LEU A 138 25.62 -9.04 -10.41
CA LEU A 138 24.99 -9.13 -11.73
C LEU A 138 23.51 -9.54 -11.63
N PHE A 139 23.19 -10.54 -10.80
CA PHE A 139 21.80 -10.96 -10.58
C PHE A 139 20.94 -9.84 -9.97
N PHE A 140 21.53 -9.04 -9.07
CA PHE A 140 20.84 -7.89 -8.50
C PHE A 140 20.60 -6.79 -9.55
N ALA A 141 21.59 -6.46 -10.37
CA ALA A 141 21.46 -5.51 -11.47
C ALA A 141 20.43 -5.95 -12.51
N GLN A 142 20.44 -7.23 -12.89
CA GLN A 142 19.44 -7.83 -13.77
C GLN A 142 18.03 -7.78 -13.17
N ARG A 143 17.89 -7.97 -11.84
CA ARG A 143 16.61 -7.84 -11.16
C ARG A 143 16.09 -6.40 -11.18
N ILE A 144 16.96 -5.40 -11.01
CA ILE A 144 16.59 -3.99 -11.16
C ILE A 144 16.10 -3.71 -12.58
N ALA A 145 16.85 -4.17 -13.59
CA ALA A 145 16.47 -3.99 -14.99
C ALA A 145 15.13 -4.67 -15.33
N TYR A 146 14.93 -5.90 -14.86
CA TYR A 146 13.66 -6.63 -15.00
C TYR A 146 12.50 -5.86 -14.35
N LEU A 147 12.68 -5.38 -13.11
CA LEU A 147 11.66 -4.62 -12.40
C LEU A 147 11.33 -3.30 -13.13
N ASN A 148 12.33 -2.60 -13.65
CA ASN A 148 12.11 -1.39 -14.45
C ASN A 148 11.31 -1.67 -15.73
N ALA A 149 11.57 -2.79 -16.40
CA ALA A 149 10.79 -3.21 -17.57
C ALA A 149 9.31 -3.51 -17.19
N GLN A 150 9.07 -4.14 -16.04
CA GLN A 150 7.71 -4.36 -15.54
C GLN A 150 6.98 -3.06 -15.19
N ILE A 151 7.68 -2.12 -14.56
CA ILE A 151 7.13 -0.80 -14.24
C ILE A 151 6.78 -0.06 -15.55
N ASP A 152 7.68 -0.03 -16.52
CA ASP A 152 7.44 0.61 -17.82
C ASP A 152 6.21 0.02 -18.53
N ASP A 153 6.13 -1.32 -18.62
CA ASP A 153 4.98 -2.02 -19.20
C ASP A 153 3.66 -1.68 -18.48
N LEU A 154 3.66 -1.69 -17.14
CA LEU A 154 2.49 -1.35 -16.33
C LEU A 154 1.99 0.08 -16.63
N TYR A 155 2.88 1.06 -16.58
CA TYR A 155 2.52 2.47 -16.77
C TYR A 155 2.10 2.77 -18.22
N ARG A 156 2.75 2.15 -19.23
CA ARG A 156 2.33 2.28 -20.63
C ARG A 156 0.95 1.70 -20.87
N LYS A 157 0.67 0.52 -20.31
CA LYS A 157 -0.65 -0.10 -20.39
C LYS A 157 -1.70 0.78 -19.71
N HIS A 158 -1.49 1.23 -18.47
CA HIS A 158 -2.41 2.18 -17.82
C HIS A 158 -2.69 3.41 -18.69
N ALA A 159 -1.67 4.01 -19.30
CA ALA A 159 -1.82 5.18 -20.17
C ALA A 159 -2.64 4.88 -21.43
N ALA A 160 -2.46 3.70 -22.04
CA ALA A 160 -3.26 3.25 -23.18
C ALA A 160 -4.74 3.04 -22.77
N PHE A 161 -4.98 2.40 -21.63
CA PHE A 161 -6.35 2.15 -21.14
C PHE A 161 -7.10 3.41 -20.72
N LYS A 162 -6.40 4.39 -20.14
CA LYS A 162 -6.98 5.71 -19.85
C LYS A 162 -7.59 6.37 -21.09
N LYS A 163 -7.05 6.12 -22.28
CA LYS A 163 -7.58 6.63 -23.56
C LYS A 163 -8.79 5.83 -24.07
N ALA A 164 -8.83 4.53 -23.80
CA ALA A 164 -9.86 3.61 -24.29
C ALA A 164 -11.21 3.68 -23.53
N SER A 165 -11.29 4.46 -22.44
CA SER A 165 -12.51 4.76 -21.66
C SER A 165 -13.29 3.58 -21.09
N SER A 166 -12.73 2.36 -21.14
CA SER A 166 -13.31 1.17 -20.51
C SER A 166 -12.20 0.22 -20.07
N CYS A 167 -12.35 -0.34 -18.86
CA CYS A 167 -11.50 -1.38 -18.31
C CYS A 167 -12.42 -2.52 -17.88
N ASN A 168 -12.18 -3.73 -18.41
CA ASN A 168 -12.93 -4.91 -18.01
C ASN A 168 -12.29 -5.59 -16.79
N PHE A 169 -13.00 -6.54 -16.20
CA PHE A 169 -12.55 -7.25 -14.99
C PHE A 169 -11.21 -7.98 -15.15
N GLN A 170 -10.96 -8.61 -16.31
CA GLN A 170 -9.70 -9.32 -16.55
C GLN A 170 -8.51 -8.35 -16.58
N GLN A 171 -8.73 -7.15 -17.12
CA GLN A 171 -7.73 -6.10 -17.17
C GLN A 171 -7.47 -5.50 -15.78
N SER A 172 -8.50 -5.27 -14.96
CA SER A 172 -8.29 -4.80 -13.58
C SER A 172 -7.52 -5.82 -12.74
N GLN A 173 -7.81 -7.12 -12.92
CA GLN A 173 -7.04 -8.20 -12.29
C GLN A 173 -5.58 -8.19 -12.74
N TYR A 174 -5.32 -8.05 -14.04
CA TYR A 174 -3.96 -7.96 -14.57
C TYR A 174 -3.16 -6.83 -13.90
N PHE A 175 -3.74 -5.62 -13.80
CA PHE A 175 -3.09 -4.47 -13.17
C PHE A 175 -2.78 -4.72 -11.70
N TYR A 176 -3.76 -5.21 -10.95
CA TYR A 176 -3.57 -5.58 -9.55
C TYR A 176 -2.42 -6.58 -9.39
N PHE A 177 -2.37 -7.64 -10.20
CA PHE A 177 -1.27 -8.62 -10.12
C PHE A 177 0.09 -8.00 -10.43
N GLN A 178 0.19 -7.09 -11.41
CA GLN A 178 1.45 -6.41 -11.70
C GLN A 178 1.87 -5.48 -10.55
N GLU A 179 0.94 -4.73 -9.96
CA GLU A 179 1.20 -3.87 -8.79
C GLU A 179 1.71 -4.66 -7.58
N VAL A 180 1.10 -5.81 -7.29
CA VAL A 180 1.56 -6.75 -6.25
C VAL A 180 2.96 -7.28 -6.57
N ASN A 181 3.21 -7.67 -7.82
CA ASN A 181 4.49 -8.22 -8.25
C ASN A 181 5.62 -7.17 -8.17
N ILE A 182 5.35 -5.92 -8.55
CA ILE A 182 6.30 -4.81 -8.39
C ILE A 182 6.62 -4.60 -6.91
N THR A 183 5.60 -4.53 -6.05
CA THR A 183 5.79 -4.38 -4.59
C THR A 183 6.63 -5.53 -4.01
N HIS A 184 6.39 -6.76 -4.47
CA HIS A 184 7.16 -7.93 -4.06
C HIS A 184 8.62 -7.87 -4.50
N ASN A 185 8.90 -7.47 -5.73
CA ASN A 185 10.27 -7.33 -6.24
C ASN A 185 11.02 -6.18 -5.56
N ILE A 186 10.35 -5.06 -5.26
CA ILE A 186 10.90 -3.98 -4.42
C ILE A 186 11.34 -4.53 -3.07
N LYS A 187 10.47 -5.27 -2.37
CA LYS A 187 10.83 -5.84 -1.07
C LYS A 187 12.01 -6.79 -1.18
N LYS A 188 12.05 -7.64 -2.21
CA LYS A 188 13.17 -8.54 -2.46
C LYS A 188 14.51 -7.80 -2.61
N LEU A 189 14.53 -6.67 -3.32
CA LEU A 189 15.75 -5.85 -3.44
C LEU A 189 16.21 -5.34 -2.07
N ILE A 190 15.29 -4.79 -1.28
CA ILE A 190 15.57 -4.30 0.09
C ILE A 190 16.05 -5.43 1.00
N ASP A 191 15.36 -6.58 1.00
CA ASP A 191 15.73 -7.76 1.79
C ASP A 191 17.14 -8.23 1.45
N THR A 192 17.51 -8.23 0.17
CA THR A 192 18.85 -8.66 -0.29
C THR A 192 19.93 -7.72 0.24
N VAL A 193 19.69 -6.41 0.20
CA VAL A 193 20.62 -5.40 0.77
C VAL A 193 20.78 -5.63 2.28
N ILE A 194 19.67 -5.84 3.01
CA ILE A 194 19.70 -6.07 4.45
C ILE A 194 20.47 -7.34 4.81
N VAL A 195 20.22 -8.44 4.09
CA VAL A 195 20.95 -9.71 4.25
C VAL A 195 22.44 -9.53 4.00
N ALA A 196 22.82 -8.80 2.95
CA ALA A 196 24.21 -8.49 2.67
C ALA A 196 24.85 -7.72 3.84
N LEU A 197 24.22 -6.65 4.32
CA LEU A 197 24.72 -5.86 5.45
C LEU A 197 24.79 -6.67 6.77
N TYR A 198 23.86 -7.60 6.97
CA TYR A 198 23.91 -8.53 8.09
C TYR A 198 25.13 -9.44 8.02
N LEU A 199 25.40 -10.02 6.85
CA LEU A 199 26.54 -10.90 6.59
C LEU A 199 27.88 -10.17 6.58
N GLU A 200 27.93 -8.85 6.41
CA GLU A 200 29.18 -8.10 6.66
C GLU A 200 29.65 -8.23 8.11
N ASN A 201 28.70 -8.37 9.05
CA ASN A 201 28.95 -8.38 10.49
C ASN A 201 28.94 -9.77 11.12
N HIS A 202 28.66 -10.82 10.34
CA HIS A 202 28.60 -12.21 10.81
C HIS A 202 29.36 -13.16 9.89
N GLU A 203 29.80 -14.28 10.42
CA GLU A 203 30.23 -15.41 9.60
C GLU A 203 29.00 -16.08 8.94
N ALA A 204 29.25 -16.86 7.89
CA ALA A 204 28.18 -17.64 7.27
C ALA A 204 27.62 -18.60 8.32
N PRO A 205 26.31 -18.61 8.60
CA PRO A 205 25.79 -19.58 9.54
C PRO A 205 25.70 -20.96 8.89
N ASP A 206 26.11 -21.97 9.65
CA ASP A 206 25.98 -23.38 9.24
C ASP A 206 24.51 -23.82 9.18
N HIS A 207 23.67 -23.36 10.13
CA HIS A 207 22.28 -23.84 10.27
C HIS A 207 21.23 -22.77 10.66
N ASP A 208 21.58 -21.75 11.46
CA ASP A 208 20.61 -20.75 11.95
C ASP A 208 20.89 -19.35 11.38
N PHE A 209 19.95 -18.86 10.56
CA PHE A 209 20.02 -17.55 9.92
C PHE A 209 18.91 -16.63 10.45
N GLU A 210 19.23 -15.74 11.39
CA GLU A 210 18.23 -14.90 12.07
C GLU A 210 17.65 -13.77 11.21
N CYS A 211 18.40 -13.30 10.21
CA CYS A 211 18.06 -12.09 9.45
C CYS A 211 17.54 -12.40 8.06
N ASP A 212 16.25 -12.71 7.93
CA ASP A 212 15.60 -13.05 6.65
C ASP A 212 15.18 -11.84 5.79
N GLY A 213 15.52 -10.61 6.20
CA GLY A 213 15.27 -9.39 5.43
C GLY A 213 14.66 -8.27 6.27
N LEU A 214 13.77 -7.48 5.67
CA LEU A 214 13.21 -6.26 6.27
C LEU A 214 12.41 -6.51 7.57
N GLY A 215 11.80 -7.69 7.70
CA GLY A 215 11.08 -8.08 8.91
C GLY A 215 11.98 -8.09 10.15
N TYR A 216 13.23 -8.52 9.99
CA TYR A 216 14.25 -8.53 11.05
C TYR A 216 14.51 -7.13 11.62
N LEU A 217 14.60 -6.09 10.78
CA LEU A 217 14.86 -4.72 11.22
C LEU A 217 13.64 -4.04 11.84
N LEU A 218 12.43 -4.45 11.43
CA LEU A 218 11.16 -3.91 11.93
C LEU A 218 10.70 -4.55 13.26
N ASP A 219 11.32 -5.66 13.67
CA ASP A 219 11.07 -6.27 14.97
C ASP A 219 11.56 -5.38 16.13
N MET A 220 10.84 -5.43 17.27
CA MET A 220 11.08 -4.56 18.43
C MET A 220 12.33 -4.93 19.23
N LYS A 221 12.85 -6.15 19.07
CA LYS A 221 14.10 -6.55 19.73
C LYS A 221 15.29 -5.96 18.98
N ASP A 222 15.96 -4.98 19.58
CA ASP A 222 17.20 -4.43 19.04
C ASP A 222 18.43 -5.26 19.49
N SER A 223 19.32 -5.52 18.53
CA SER A 223 20.66 -6.07 18.76
C SER A 223 21.72 -5.06 18.30
N VAL A 224 22.97 -5.26 18.71
CA VAL A 224 24.10 -4.42 18.24
C VAL A 224 24.19 -4.46 16.72
N THR A 225 24.01 -5.63 16.11
CA THR A 225 24.02 -5.77 14.65
C THR A 225 22.84 -5.05 13.99
N LYS A 226 21.61 -5.18 14.53
CA LYS A 226 20.46 -4.42 14.01
C LYS A 226 20.73 -2.93 13.99
N LYS A 227 21.30 -2.38 15.06
CA LYS A 227 21.66 -0.95 15.13
C LYS A 227 22.66 -0.57 14.03
N LYS A 228 23.75 -1.33 13.87
CA LYS A 228 24.72 -1.10 12.78
C LYS A 228 24.09 -1.10 11.39
N ILE A 229 23.18 -2.05 11.12
CA ILE A 229 22.48 -2.11 9.83
C ILE A 229 21.56 -0.90 9.68
N LYS A 230 20.76 -0.58 10.71
CA LYS A 230 19.86 0.58 10.74
C LYS A 230 20.59 1.89 10.47
N ASP A 231 21.77 2.08 11.04
CA ASP A 231 22.61 3.26 10.81
C ASP A 231 23.09 3.32 9.36
N LYS A 232 23.60 2.20 8.80
CA LYS A 232 24.06 2.15 7.40
C LYS A 232 22.98 2.48 6.38
N ILE A 233 21.74 2.06 6.63
CA ILE A 233 20.62 2.29 5.69
C ILE A 233 19.82 3.55 5.98
N ASP A 234 20.26 4.39 6.93
CA ASP A 234 19.49 5.51 7.50
C ASP A 234 18.03 5.13 7.77
N PHE A 235 17.86 4.15 8.63
CA PHE A 235 16.57 3.56 8.93
C PHE A 235 15.56 4.59 9.43
N VAL A 236 15.99 5.59 10.20
CA VAL A 236 15.09 6.63 10.72
C VAL A 236 14.49 7.43 9.58
N TYR A 237 15.30 7.77 8.57
CA TYR A 237 14.82 8.50 7.40
C TYR A 237 13.82 7.67 6.58
N TYR A 238 14.11 6.39 6.33
CA TYR A 238 13.30 5.50 5.49
C TYR A 238 12.31 4.60 6.25
N GLN A 239 12.11 4.84 7.56
CA GLN A 239 11.32 3.95 8.43
C GLN A 239 9.90 3.71 7.90
N ASP A 240 9.23 4.76 7.47
CA ASP A 240 7.86 4.68 6.94
C ASP A 240 7.80 3.92 5.62
N LEU A 241 8.77 4.16 4.72
CA LEU A 241 8.90 3.42 3.47
C LEU A 241 9.02 1.92 3.75
N PHE A 242 9.93 1.55 4.65
CA PHE A 242 10.16 0.16 5.06
C PHE A 242 8.92 -0.48 5.68
N SER A 243 8.27 0.23 6.60
CA SER A 243 7.05 -0.24 7.24
C SER A 243 5.92 -0.49 6.23
N VAL A 244 5.73 0.45 5.30
CA VAL A 244 4.71 0.35 4.24
C VAL A 244 4.98 -0.83 3.30
N ILE A 245 6.20 -0.97 2.76
CA ILE A 245 6.55 -2.07 1.84
C ILE A 245 6.35 -3.42 2.51
N ASN A 246 6.83 -3.58 3.76
CA ASN A 246 6.69 -4.82 4.49
C ASN A 246 5.21 -5.14 4.77
N ASN A 247 4.39 -4.14 5.12
CA ASN A 247 2.98 -4.33 5.37
C ASN A 247 2.20 -4.69 4.11
N LEU A 248 2.48 -4.03 2.99
CA LEU A 248 1.88 -4.31 1.68
C LEU A 248 2.20 -5.73 1.23
N HIS A 249 3.50 -6.09 1.18
CA HIS A 249 3.96 -7.43 0.80
C HIS A 249 3.31 -8.53 1.64
N ASN A 250 3.33 -8.38 2.97
CA ASN A 250 2.76 -9.39 3.86
C ASN A 250 1.25 -9.46 3.75
N GLY A 251 0.59 -8.32 3.46
CA GLY A 251 -0.84 -8.28 3.19
C GLY A 251 -1.20 -9.07 1.94
N TYR A 252 -0.58 -8.76 0.81
CA TYR A 252 -0.83 -9.46 -0.45
C TYR A 252 -0.55 -10.96 -0.39
N LYS A 253 0.38 -11.41 0.46
CA LYS A 253 0.71 -12.83 0.62
C LYS A 253 -0.23 -13.59 1.57
N HIS A 254 -0.79 -12.94 2.59
CA HIS A 254 -1.40 -13.65 3.74
C HIS A 254 -2.80 -13.16 4.15
N GLU A 255 -3.30 -12.06 3.59
CA GLU A 255 -4.59 -11.50 3.97
C GLU A 255 -5.71 -11.95 3.01
N ILE A 256 -6.09 -13.23 3.14
CA ILE A 256 -7.19 -13.86 2.37
C ILE A 256 -8.52 -13.13 2.58
N LEU A 257 -8.74 -12.59 3.79
CA LEU A 257 -10.00 -11.94 4.17
C LEU A 257 -10.21 -10.55 3.55
N THR A 258 -9.21 -10.05 2.82
CA THR A 258 -9.20 -8.70 2.27
C THR A 258 -8.90 -8.67 0.79
N GLU A 259 -8.99 -9.82 0.11
CA GLU A 259 -8.87 -9.91 -1.33
C GLU A 259 -10.02 -9.10 -1.96
N GLN A 260 -9.71 -7.86 -2.34
CA GLN A 260 -10.62 -7.01 -3.07
C GLN A 260 -10.26 -7.13 -4.55
N LEU A 261 -10.95 -8.02 -5.25
CA LEU A 261 -11.06 -7.96 -6.70
C LEU A 261 -11.96 -6.76 -7.03
N SER A 262 -11.36 -5.57 -6.92
CA SER A 262 -12.01 -4.31 -7.20
C SER A 262 -12.20 -4.17 -8.71
N ASN A 263 -13.41 -3.79 -9.14
CA ASN A 263 -13.68 -3.34 -10.50
C ASN A 263 -13.27 -1.87 -10.71
N GLN A 264 -12.65 -1.23 -9.72
CA GLN A 264 -12.25 0.17 -9.80
C GLN A 264 -10.90 0.26 -10.50
N PHE A 265 -10.91 0.82 -11.71
CA PHE A 265 -9.70 1.19 -12.42
C PHE A 265 -9.24 2.57 -11.94
N ASN A 266 -8.08 2.63 -11.29
CA ASN A 266 -7.44 3.89 -10.95
C ASN A 266 -6.79 4.49 -12.20
N LEU A 267 -6.93 5.81 -12.38
CA LEU A 267 -6.36 6.53 -13.54
C LEU A 267 -4.83 6.46 -13.60
N VAL A 268 -4.20 6.11 -12.47
CA VAL A 268 -2.78 5.84 -12.31
C VAL A 268 -2.61 4.54 -11.50
N PRO A 269 -1.51 3.80 -11.68
CA PRO A 269 -1.22 2.63 -10.85
C PRO A 269 -1.24 2.96 -9.36
N TYR A 270 -1.95 2.16 -8.56
CA TYR A 270 -2.29 2.52 -7.20
C TYR A 270 -2.46 1.29 -6.31
N LEU A 271 -1.71 1.25 -5.21
CA LEU A 271 -1.71 0.14 -4.27
C LEU A 271 -2.88 0.26 -3.32
N GLN A 272 -3.74 -0.75 -3.35
CA GLN A 272 -4.85 -0.90 -2.41
C GLN A 272 -4.69 -2.21 -1.64
N LEU A 273 -4.79 -2.14 -0.32
CA LEU A 273 -4.76 -3.30 0.55
C LEU A 273 -5.51 -3.01 1.84
N ASN A 274 -6.44 -3.88 2.22
CA ASN A 274 -6.95 -3.89 3.59
C ASN A 274 -6.16 -4.93 4.40
N LYS A 275 -5.93 -4.66 5.67
CA LYS A 275 -5.24 -5.57 6.58
C LYS A 275 -5.92 -5.54 7.94
N PHE A 276 -6.19 -6.70 8.49
CA PHE A 276 -6.67 -6.79 9.86
C PHE A 276 -5.51 -6.73 10.84
N GLN A 277 -5.67 -5.97 11.92
CA GLN A 277 -4.68 -5.95 12.98
C GLN A 277 -4.56 -7.36 13.58
N SER A 278 -3.32 -7.84 13.74
CA SER A 278 -3.07 -9.07 14.46
C SER A 278 -2.79 -8.76 15.92
N THR A 279 -3.39 -9.53 16.82
CA THR A 279 -3.13 -9.48 18.27
C THR A 279 -2.63 -10.84 18.75
N MET A 280 -1.83 -10.85 19.80
CA MET A 280 -1.40 -12.09 20.44
C MET A 280 -2.36 -12.39 21.59
N LYS A 281 -3.00 -13.58 21.56
CA LYS A 281 -3.80 -14.09 22.66
C LYS A 281 -3.42 -15.55 22.90
N ASN A 282 -3.02 -15.88 24.13
CA ASN A 282 -2.58 -17.24 24.52
C ASN A 282 -1.53 -17.84 23.56
N LYS A 283 -0.47 -17.07 23.24
CA LYS A 283 0.60 -17.43 22.29
C LYS A 283 0.14 -17.73 20.85
N ARG A 284 -1.13 -17.48 20.50
CA ARG A 284 -1.65 -17.58 19.14
C ARG A 284 -1.88 -16.18 18.57
N ARG A 285 -1.53 -16.02 17.30
CA ARG A 285 -1.83 -14.80 16.54
C ARG A 285 -3.28 -14.87 16.08
N ILE A 286 -4.11 -13.95 16.58
CA ILE A 286 -5.54 -13.84 16.24
C ILE A 286 -5.75 -12.52 15.51
N LYS A 287 -6.51 -12.53 14.42
CA LYS A 287 -6.91 -11.31 13.71
C LYS A 287 -8.01 -10.59 14.51
N ASP A 288 -7.80 -9.33 14.85
CA ASP A 288 -8.84 -8.47 15.40
C ASP A 288 -9.65 -7.86 14.26
N LEU A 289 -10.85 -8.40 14.04
CA LEU A 289 -11.76 -7.95 12.99
C LEU A 289 -12.31 -6.54 13.23
N ARG A 290 -12.09 -5.96 14.41
CA ARG A 290 -12.51 -4.59 14.76
C ARG A 290 -11.49 -3.53 14.37
N HIS A 291 -10.31 -3.94 13.89
CA HIS A 291 -9.22 -3.04 13.55
C HIS A 291 -8.74 -3.31 12.13
N ILE A 292 -9.16 -2.44 11.20
CA ILE A 292 -8.82 -2.55 9.79
C ILE A 292 -7.84 -1.43 9.44
N THR A 293 -6.75 -1.77 8.78
CA THR A 293 -5.82 -0.81 8.19
C THR A 293 -5.97 -0.86 6.68
N CYS A 294 -6.35 0.26 6.05
CA CYS A 294 -6.59 0.40 4.63
C CYS A 294 -5.42 1.18 4.02
N TYR A 295 -4.59 0.55 3.22
CA TYR A 295 -3.53 1.21 2.47
C TYR A 295 -4.07 1.67 1.13
N GLU A 296 -3.87 2.94 0.83
CA GLU A 296 -4.21 3.62 -0.41
C GLU A 296 -3.01 4.50 -0.81
N ILE A 297 -2.13 3.96 -1.67
CA ILE A 297 -0.83 4.57 -1.97
C ILE A 297 -0.58 4.59 -3.48
N ASP A 298 -0.26 5.77 -4.02
CA ASP A 298 0.23 5.89 -5.40
C ASP A 298 1.55 5.12 -5.56
N LEU A 299 1.55 4.15 -6.47
CA LEU A 299 2.71 3.29 -6.71
C LEU A 299 3.94 4.11 -7.14
N ARG A 300 3.76 5.25 -7.82
CA ARG A 300 4.85 6.13 -8.25
C ARG A 300 5.65 6.67 -7.07
N LYS A 301 4.96 7.08 -6.00
CA LYS A 301 5.59 7.58 -4.77
C LYS A 301 6.45 6.49 -4.14
N LEU A 302 5.93 5.27 -4.09
CA LEU A 302 6.66 4.12 -3.56
C LEU A 302 7.92 3.82 -4.40
N ILE A 303 7.78 3.77 -5.73
CA ILE A 303 8.89 3.49 -6.65
C ILE A 303 10.01 4.53 -6.51
N TYR A 304 9.69 5.83 -6.55
CA TYR A 304 10.73 6.86 -6.45
C TYR A 304 11.33 6.96 -5.05
N ALA A 305 10.58 6.70 -3.99
CA ALA A 305 11.16 6.62 -2.65
C ALA A 305 12.13 5.42 -2.54
N CYS A 306 11.82 4.30 -3.20
CA CYS A 306 12.73 3.15 -3.30
C CYS A 306 13.95 3.46 -4.18
N ASN A 307 13.78 4.23 -5.26
CA ASN A 307 14.89 4.71 -6.07
C ASN A 307 15.87 5.51 -5.22
N ASP A 308 15.36 6.49 -4.46
CA ASP A 308 16.16 7.33 -3.58
C ASP A 308 16.84 6.52 -2.46
N PHE A 309 16.17 5.49 -1.94
CA PHE A 309 16.79 4.56 -1.00
C PHE A 309 17.94 3.77 -1.62
N LEU A 310 17.71 3.13 -2.78
CA LEU A 310 18.74 2.33 -3.44
C LEU A 310 19.92 3.18 -3.88
N ASP A 311 19.66 4.37 -4.42
CA ASP A 311 20.68 5.35 -4.76
C ASP A 311 21.55 5.71 -3.55
N TYR A 312 20.92 5.96 -2.39
CA TYR A 312 21.63 6.22 -1.14
C TYR A 312 22.52 5.03 -0.72
N VAL A 313 22.00 3.80 -0.69
CA VAL A 313 22.80 2.65 -0.21
C VAL A 313 23.85 2.16 -1.20
N ILE A 314 23.65 2.36 -2.50
CA ILE A 314 24.61 1.96 -3.54
C ILE A 314 25.73 3.00 -3.68
N THR A 315 25.39 4.29 -3.66
CA THR A 315 26.38 5.38 -3.82
C THR A 315 26.99 5.86 -2.50
N GLY A 316 26.34 5.55 -1.38
CA GLY A 316 26.72 6.01 -0.03
C GLY A 316 26.34 7.46 0.27
N CYS A 317 25.68 8.17 -0.65
CA CYS A 317 25.33 9.58 -0.50
C CYS A 317 23.85 9.84 -0.79
N ARG A 318 23.15 10.53 0.12
CA ARG A 318 21.76 10.94 -0.11
C ARG A 318 21.72 12.08 -1.11
N ASN A 319 20.86 11.99 -2.10
CA ASN A 319 20.59 13.11 -2.97
C ASN A 319 19.88 14.23 -2.18
N PRO A 320 20.39 15.48 -2.16
CA PRO A 320 19.80 16.56 -1.37
C PRO A 320 18.38 16.94 -1.82
N LYS A 321 17.97 16.53 -3.02
CA LYS A 321 16.61 16.73 -3.54
C LYS A 321 15.65 15.59 -3.20
N SER A 322 16.13 14.52 -2.56
CA SER A 322 15.31 13.42 -2.09
C SER A 322 14.36 13.90 -0.99
N ALA A 323 13.07 13.76 -1.21
CA ALA A 323 12.08 13.98 -0.16
C ALA A 323 12.10 12.81 0.84
N ARG A 324 11.49 13.02 2.01
CA ARG A 324 11.24 11.93 2.96
C ARG A 324 9.89 11.31 2.64
N PHE A 325 9.87 9.98 2.46
CA PHE A 325 8.61 9.25 2.36
C PHE A 325 7.97 9.17 3.73
N THR A 326 6.76 9.72 3.87
CA THR A 326 6.04 9.79 5.14
C THR A 326 4.72 9.06 5.01
N LYS A 327 4.43 8.14 5.94
CA LYS A 327 3.14 7.46 6.01
C LYS A 327 2.16 8.37 6.76
N VAL A 328 1.05 8.72 6.11
CA VAL A 328 -0.01 9.55 6.68
C VAL A 328 -1.16 8.64 7.12
N GLU A 329 -1.60 8.77 8.37
CA GLU A 329 -2.66 7.94 8.95
C GLU A 329 -3.88 8.77 9.35
N VAL A 330 -5.05 8.37 8.90
CA VAL A 330 -6.34 8.97 9.28
C VAL A 330 -7.22 7.89 9.90
N VAL A 331 -7.63 8.08 11.15
CA VAL A 331 -8.47 7.14 11.87
C VAL A 331 -9.94 7.52 11.73
N ARG A 332 -10.78 6.56 11.33
CA ARG A 332 -12.23 6.65 11.35
C ARG A 332 -12.83 5.51 12.17
N PHE A 333 -14.04 5.73 12.65
CA PHE A 333 -14.82 4.70 13.33
C PHE A 333 -16.11 4.43 12.57
N THR A 334 -16.49 3.16 12.50
CA THR A 334 -17.78 2.71 11.99
C THR A 334 -18.35 1.63 12.94
N TRP A 335 -19.58 1.19 12.69
CA TRP A 335 -20.30 0.24 13.51
C TRP A 335 -20.77 -0.96 12.67
N THR A 336 -20.67 -2.17 13.22
CA THR A 336 -21.14 -3.43 12.61
C THR A 336 -21.84 -4.31 13.65
N LYS A 337 -22.48 -5.42 13.26
CA LYS A 337 -23.17 -6.36 14.17
C LYS A 337 -22.23 -7.33 14.94
#